data_AF-A0A846E1T5-F1
#
_entry.id   AF-A0A846E1T5-F1
#
_cell.length_a   1.000
_cell.length_b   1.000
_cell.length_c   1.000
_cell.angle_alpha   90.00
_cell.angle_beta   90.00
_cell.angle_gamma   90.00
#
_symmetry.space_group_name_H-M   'P 1'
#
loop_
_entity.id
_entity.type
_entity.pdbx_description
1 polymer ?
#
loop_
_entity_poly.entity_id
_entity_poly.type
_entity_poly.pdbx_seq_one_letter_code
_entity_poly.pdbx_strand_id
1 'polypeptide(L)'
;MKKLLQVSPQGIPPIYFRLREFLANNKWREADQETDRLMLQIAGKEESQYLELEDIKNFPIEDLRIIDQLWVKYSDDKFGFSVQKEIWLDCGGKIGEYDYEVFKKFADRVGWRLKEGKRLIYSDYTFNTTARGHLPLVPPLPVPSPAVGWGVEWSVLPWRAPGE
;
A
#
# COMPACT_ATOMS: atom_id res chain seq x y z
N MET A 1 25.68 -4.23 19.54
CA MET A 1 25.80 -4.75 18.17
C MET A 1 24.53 -5.51 17.83
N LYS A 2 23.60 -4.89 17.08
CA LYS A 2 22.42 -5.57 16.52
C LYS A 2 22.69 -5.77 15.03
N LYS A 3 22.66 -7.03 14.62
CA LYS A 3 22.88 -7.50 13.25
C LYS A 3 21.73 -6.94 12.39
N LEU A 4 22.00 -5.89 11.62
CA LEU A 4 21.12 -5.48 10.52
C LEU A 4 21.07 -6.66 9.55
N LEU A 5 19.85 -7.14 9.27
CA LEU A 5 19.62 -8.12 8.22
C LEU A 5 20.24 -7.59 6.93
N GLN A 6 21.21 -8.34 6.41
CA GLN A 6 21.89 -8.05 5.16
C GLN A 6 20.86 -8.09 4.04
N VAL A 7 20.46 -6.90 3.58
CA VAL A 7 19.96 -6.74 2.21
C VAL A 7 21.12 -7.13 1.30
N SER A 8 20.83 -7.98 0.29
CA SER A 8 21.80 -8.53 -0.65
C SER A 8 22.82 -7.49 -1.17
N PRO A 9 24.10 -7.86 -1.45
CA PRO A 9 25.14 -6.94 -1.93
C PRO A 9 24.86 -6.30 -3.30
N GLN A 10 23.84 -6.75 -4.03
CA GLN A 10 23.32 -6.04 -5.19
C GLN A 10 22.17 -5.15 -4.71
N GLY A 11 22.45 -3.85 -4.59
CA GLY A 11 21.48 -2.83 -4.21
C GLY A 11 20.21 -2.93 -5.04
N ILE A 12 19.08 -2.58 -4.43
CA ILE A 12 17.73 -2.58 -5.04
C ILE A 12 17.78 -2.18 -6.53
N PRO A 13 17.01 -2.81 -7.43
CA PRO A 13 17.03 -2.45 -8.85
C PRO A 13 16.82 -0.94 -9.10
N PRO A 14 17.44 -0.35 -10.13
CA PRO A 14 17.40 1.09 -10.38
C PRO A 14 15.99 1.68 -10.52
N ILE A 15 15.01 0.87 -10.95
CA ILE A 15 13.61 1.26 -11.05
C ILE A 15 13.05 1.79 -9.72
N TYR A 16 13.53 1.30 -8.57
CA TYR A 16 13.06 1.73 -7.23
C TYR A 16 13.90 2.87 -6.62
N PHE A 17 14.94 3.37 -7.30
CA PHE A 17 15.82 4.39 -6.72
C PHE A 17 15.08 5.68 -6.38
N ARG A 18 14.16 6.11 -7.24
CA ARG A 18 13.37 7.32 -7.02
C ARG A 18 12.45 7.17 -5.80
N LEU A 19 11.77 6.04 -5.66
CA LEU A 19 10.96 5.73 -4.48
C LEU A 19 11.82 5.76 -3.21
N ARG A 20 12.98 5.10 -3.23
CA ARG A 20 13.93 5.12 -2.11
C ARG A 20 14.33 6.55 -1.74
N GLU A 21 14.64 7.39 -2.72
CA GLU A 21 15.05 8.79 -2.47
C GLU A 21 13.92 9.62 -1.86
N PHE A 22 12.69 9.51 -2.36
CA PHE A 22 11.55 10.20 -1.75
C PHE A 22 11.31 9.75 -0.32
N LEU A 23 11.30 8.44 -0.07
CA LEU A 23 11.12 7.87 1.27
C LEU A 23 12.24 8.28 2.24
N ALA A 24 13.51 8.21 1.82
CA ALA A 24 14.66 8.60 2.64
C ALA A 24 14.65 10.09 3.05
N ASN A 25 13.98 10.93 2.27
CA ASN A 25 13.82 12.36 2.54
C ASN A 25 12.45 12.71 3.14
N ASN A 26 11.67 11.72 3.58
CA ASN A 26 10.31 11.90 4.13
C ASN A 26 9.35 12.65 3.18
N LYS A 27 9.58 12.57 1.87
CA LYS A 27 8.73 13.14 0.83
C LYS A 27 7.56 12.20 0.54
N TRP A 28 6.67 12.09 1.53
CA TRP A 28 5.63 11.06 1.56
C TRP A 28 4.66 11.12 0.39
N ARG A 29 4.29 12.33 -0.05
CA ARG A 29 3.39 12.51 -1.19
C ARG A 29 4.04 12.04 -2.48
N GLU A 30 5.29 12.43 -2.71
CA GLU A 30 6.04 12.05 -3.89
C GLU A 30 6.38 10.55 -3.89
N ALA A 31 6.66 9.97 -2.72
CA ALA A 31 6.85 8.53 -2.56
C ALA A 31 5.57 7.74 -2.88
N ASP A 32 4.41 8.25 -2.46
CA ASP A 32 3.10 7.67 -2.73
C ASP A 32 2.77 7.70 -4.24
N GLN A 33 2.96 8.84 -4.89
CA GLN A 33 2.81 8.99 -6.33
C GLN A 33 3.79 8.10 -7.12
N GLU A 34 5.03 8.00 -6.66
CA GLU A 34 6.02 7.12 -7.28
C GLU A 34 5.68 5.65 -7.06
N THR A 35 5.06 5.29 -5.93
CA THR A 35 4.56 3.93 -5.69
C THR A 35 3.47 3.58 -6.69
N ASP A 36 2.51 4.47 -6.91
CA ASP A 36 1.46 4.30 -7.93
C ASP A 36 2.05 4.11 -9.33
N ARG A 37 2.95 5.01 -9.74
CA ARG A 37 3.68 4.94 -11.02
C ARG A 37 4.41 3.61 -11.18
N LEU A 38 5.12 3.14 -10.15
CA LEU A 38 5.84 1.88 -10.17
C LEU A 38 4.91 0.69 -10.32
N MET A 39 3.81 0.66 -9.56
CA MET A 39 2.87 -0.45 -9.64
C MET A 39 2.21 -0.54 -11.02
N LEU A 40 1.83 0.59 -11.62
CA LEU A 40 1.35 0.62 -13.02
C LEU A 40 2.40 0.10 -14.00
N GLN A 41 3.64 0.60 -13.88
CA GLN A 41 4.75 0.19 -14.75
C GLN A 41 5.04 -1.31 -14.65
N ILE A 42 5.05 -1.88 -13.43
CA ILE A 42 5.29 -3.31 -13.19
C ILE A 42 4.15 -4.18 -13.73
N ALA A 43 2.91 -3.69 -13.64
CA ALA A 43 1.75 -4.33 -14.24
C ALA A 43 1.65 -4.15 -15.77
N GLY A 44 2.59 -3.45 -16.40
CA GLY A 44 2.57 -3.19 -17.84
C GLY A 44 1.47 -2.22 -18.28
N LYS A 45 1.08 -1.30 -17.39
CA LYS A 45 0.06 -0.27 -17.63
C LYS A 45 0.68 1.09 -17.89
N GLU A 46 -0.01 1.91 -18.67
CA GLU A 46 0.32 3.32 -18.84
C GLU A 46 -0.07 4.14 -17.59
N GLU A 47 0.61 5.26 -17.35
CA GLU A 47 0.36 6.12 -16.17
C GLU A 47 -1.06 6.72 -16.12
N SER A 48 -1.77 6.77 -17.26
CA SER A 48 -3.17 7.22 -17.33
C SER A 48 -4.19 6.11 -17.02
N GLN A 49 -3.73 4.87 -16.86
CA GLN A 49 -4.57 3.73 -16.53
C GLN A 49 -4.62 3.50 -15.02
N TYR A 50 -5.38 2.49 -14.64
CA TYR A 50 -5.51 2.03 -13.27
C TYR A 50 -5.25 0.53 -13.25
N LEU A 51 -4.83 0.02 -12.10
CA LEU A 51 -4.78 -1.42 -11.89
C LEU A 51 -6.21 -1.98 -11.88
N GLU A 52 -6.37 -3.19 -12.39
CA GLU A 52 -7.56 -4.00 -12.28
C GLU A 52 -7.28 -5.19 -11.35
N LEU A 53 -8.33 -5.89 -10.93
CA LEU A 53 -8.24 -7.06 -10.07
C LEU A 53 -7.21 -8.10 -10.57
N GLU A 54 -7.18 -8.31 -11.88
CA GLU A 54 -6.31 -9.30 -12.50
C GLU A 54 -4.83 -8.85 -12.47
N ASP A 55 -4.57 -7.55 -12.56
CA ASP A 55 -3.21 -7.00 -12.44
C ASP A 55 -2.68 -7.20 -11.03
N ILE A 56 -3.54 -6.99 -10.02
CA ILE A 56 -3.18 -7.18 -8.61
C ILE A 56 -2.93 -8.66 -8.30
N LYS A 57 -3.77 -9.57 -8.78
CA LYS A 57 -3.60 -11.02 -8.57
C LYS A 57 -2.31 -11.56 -9.17
N ASN A 58 -1.92 -11.03 -10.33
CA ASN A 58 -0.72 -11.45 -11.05
C ASN A 58 0.50 -10.56 -10.74
N PHE A 59 0.39 -9.63 -9.79
CA PHE A 59 1.47 -8.72 -9.46
C PHE A 59 2.69 -9.49 -8.95
N PRO A 60 3.91 -9.22 -9.47
CA PRO A 60 5.11 -9.90 -9.03
C PRO A 60 5.36 -9.71 -7.53
N ILE A 61 5.46 -10.81 -6.79
CA ILE A 61 5.57 -10.76 -5.33
C ILE A 61 6.92 -10.15 -4.88
N GLU A 62 7.98 -10.35 -5.65
CA GLU A 62 9.29 -9.75 -5.40
C GLU A 62 9.24 -8.23 -5.47
N ASP A 63 8.59 -7.67 -6.48
CA ASP A 63 8.39 -6.24 -6.63
C ASP A 63 7.58 -5.64 -5.47
N LEU A 64 6.45 -6.29 -5.12
CA LEU A 64 5.61 -5.87 -4.00
C LEU A 64 6.40 -5.87 -2.69
N ARG A 65 7.24 -6.89 -2.46
CA ARG A 65 8.11 -6.98 -1.29
C ARG A 65 9.16 -5.86 -1.26
N ILE A 66 9.75 -5.49 -2.39
CA ILE A 66 10.74 -4.40 -2.42
C ILE A 66 10.06 -3.07 -2.09
N ILE A 67 8.91 -2.77 -2.70
CA ILE A 67 8.14 -1.56 -2.41
C ILE A 67 7.76 -1.51 -0.93
N ASP A 68 7.20 -2.59 -0.39
CA ASP A 68 6.82 -2.69 1.03
C ASP A 68 8.01 -2.48 1.98
N GLN A 69 9.13 -3.17 1.74
CA GLN A 69 10.33 -3.04 2.57
C GLN A 69 10.92 -1.63 2.56
N LEU A 70 10.84 -0.92 1.43
CA LEU A 70 11.24 0.49 1.38
C LEU A 70 10.35 1.35 2.26
N TRP A 71 9.03 1.22 2.15
CA TRP A 71 8.06 1.94 2.98
C TRP A 71 8.29 1.67 4.47
N VAL A 72 8.35 0.41 4.86
CA VAL A 72 8.56 -0.03 6.25
C VAL A 72 9.87 0.54 6.82
N LYS A 73 10.97 0.38 6.08
CA LYS A 73 12.30 0.82 6.52
C LYS A 73 12.39 2.32 6.76
N TYR A 74 11.94 3.14 5.80
CA TYR A 74 12.12 4.59 5.87
C TYR A 74 11.06 5.29 6.72
N SER A 75 9.97 4.60 7.04
CA SER A 75 8.91 5.11 7.92
C SER A 75 9.07 4.70 9.38
N ASP A 76 10.11 3.95 9.75
CA ASP A 76 10.30 3.38 11.10
C ASP A 76 9.12 2.45 11.47
N ASP A 77 8.83 1.49 10.59
CA ASP A 77 7.76 0.49 10.69
C ASP A 77 6.33 1.08 10.76
N LYS A 78 6.16 2.35 10.35
CA LYS A 78 4.86 3.04 10.39
C LYS A 78 4.01 2.81 9.15
N PHE A 79 4.62 2.71 7.98
CA PHE A 79 3.95 2.66 6.68
C PHE A 79 4.39 1.42 5.90
N GLY A 80 3.57 0.99 4.95
CA GLY A 80 3.77 -0.23 4.17
C GLY A 80 2.51 -1.06 4.06
N PHE A 81 2.43 -1.87 3.01
CA PHE A 81 1.34 -2.79 2.77
C PHE A 81 1.28 -3.90 3.82
N SER A 82 2.44 -4.37 4.33
CA SER A 82 2.50 -5.36 5.40
C SER A 82 1.96 -4.79 6.72
N VAL A 83 2.25 -3.53 7.01
CA VAL A 83 1.71 -2.81 8.17
C VAL A 83 0.20 -2.64 8.04
N GLN A 84 -0.31 -2.28 6.87
CA GLN A 84 -1.74 -2.22 6.60
C GLN A 84 -2.42 -3.59 6.74
N LYS A 85 -1.78 -4.65 6.25
CA LYS A 85 -2.27 -6.03 6.40
C LYS A 85 -2.40 -6.43 7.88
N GLU A 86 -1.39 -6.14 8.71
CA GLU A 86 -1.46 -6.37 10.16
C GLU A 86 -2.67 -5.67 10.78
N ILE A 87 -2.85 -4.39 10.46
CA ILE A 87 -3.99 -3.59 10.98
C ILE A 87 -5.34 -4.12 10.49
N TRP A 88 -5.43 -4.59 9.24
CA TRP A 88 -6.63 -5.20 8.69
C TRP A 88 -7.04 -6.45 9.47
N LEU A 89 -6.09 -7.34 9.72
CA LEU A 89 -6.31 -8.56 10.51
C LEU A 89 -6.72 -8.22 11.95
N ASP A 90 -6.07 -7.24 12.57
CA ASP A 90 -6.41 -6.75 13.93
C ASP A 90 -7.83 -6.16 14.02
N CYS A 91 -8.36 -5.63 12.92
CA CYS A 91 -9.73 -5.13 12.84
C CYS A 91 -10.78 -6.25 12.69
N GLY A 92 -10.33 -7.52 12.61
CA GLY A 92 -11.18 -8.70 12.36
C GLY A 92 -11.29 -9.06 10.88
N GLY A 93 -10.46 -8.48 10.02
CA GLY A 93 -10.42 -8.79 8.60
C GLY A 93 -9.84 -10.16 8.33
N LYS A 94 -10.18 -10.69 7.16
CA LYS A 94 -9.59 -11.94 6.65
C LYS A 94 -8.96 -11.69 5.29
N ILE A 95 -7.97 -12.51 4.97
CA ILE A 95 -7.38 -12.53 3.62
C ILE A 95 -8.41 -13.15 2.68
N GLY A 96 -8.46 -12.72 1.42
CA GLY A 96 -9.50 -13.10 0.44
C GLY A 96 -10.90 -12.51 0.62
N GLU A 97 -11.28 -11.98 1.80
CA GLU A 97 -12.64 -11.50 2.08
C GLU A 97 -12.77 -9.98 2.23
N TYR A 98 -13.89 -9.44 1.76
CA TYR A 98 -14.32 -8.07 2.04
C TYR A 98 -15.41 -8.04 3.11
N ASP A 99 -15.21 -7.22 4.14
CA ASP A 99 -16.25 -6.83 5.08
C ASP A 99 -16.24 -5.31 5.26
N TYR A 100 -17.38 -4.67 4.98
CA TYR A 100 -17.52 -3.22 5.05
C TYR A 100 -17.38 -2.66 6.49
N GLU A 101 -17.86 -3.39 7.50
CA GLU A 101 -17.77 -2.98 8.90
C GLU A 101 -16.32 -3.07 9.40
N VAL A 102 -15.60 -4.12 8.99
CA VAL A 102 -14.15 -4.23 9.24
C VAL A 102 -13.40 -3.12 8.52
N PHE A 103 -13.73 -2.85 7.25
CA PHE A 103 -13.09 -1.78 6.49
C PHE A 103 -13.26 -0.41 7.15
N LYS A 104 -14.44 -0.09 7.68
CA LYS A 104 -14.62 1.17 8.43
C LYS A 104 -13.67 1.28 9.62
N LYS A 105 -13.52 0.20 10.42
CA LYS A 105 -12.59 0.16 11.56
C LYS A 105 -11.14 0.33 11.11
N PHE A 106 -10.76 -0.37 10.05
CA PHE A 106 -9.44 -0.26 9.44
C PHE A 106 -9.17 1.18 8.97
N ALA A 107 -10.09 1.75 8.18
CA ALA A 107 -9.98 3.08 7.62
C ALA A 107 -9.94 4.16 8.72
N ASP A 108 -10.65 3.99 9.83
CA ASP A 108 -10.53 4.86 11.00
C ASP A 108 -9.14 4.74 11.65
N ARG A 109 -8.60 3.52 11.77
CA ARG A 109 -7.29 3.26 12.37
C ARG A 109 -6.14 3.83 11.55
N VAL A 110 -6.18 3.70 10.22
CA VAL A 110 -5.14 4.22 9.32
C VAL A 110 -5.37 5.68 8.93
N GLY A 111 -6.46 6.31 9.38
CA GLY A 111 -6.74 7.73 9.16
C GLY A 111 -7.25 8.07 7.74
N TRP A 112 -7.99 7.17 7.11
CA TRP A 112 -8.55 7.33 5.75
C TRP A 112 -9.99 7.88 5.73
N ARG A 113 -10.59 8.13 6.90
CA ARG A 113 -11.95 8.71 7.04
C ARG A 113 -11.90 10.06 7.72
N LEU A 114 -12.68 11.02 7.22
CA LEU A 114 -12.90 12.31 7.88
C LEU A 114 -13.88 12.15 9.06
N LYS A 115 -13.77 13.07 10.04
CA LYS A 115 -14.86 13.32 10.99
C LYS A 115 -16.11 13.65 10.16
N GLU A 116 -17.24 13.00 10.47
CA GLU A 116 -18.51 12.96 9.70
C GLU A 116 -18.67 11.80 8.69
N GLY A 117 -17.67 10.91 8.56
CA GLY A 117 -17.81 9.71 7.73
C GLY A 117 -17.68 9.96 6.22
N LYS A 118 -17.27 11.16 5.82
CA LYS A 118 -16.93 11.50 4.43
C LYS A 118 -15.54 10.96 4.08
N ARG A 119 -15.35 10.64 2.79
CA ARG A 119 -14.09 10.15 2.23
C ARG A 119 -13.10 11.30 2.06
N LEU A 120 -11.82 11.06 2.32
CA LEU A 120 -10.73 11.93 1.86
C LEU A 120 -10.57 11.76 0.34
N ILE A 121 -10.68 12.85 -0.43
CA ILE A 121 -10.10 12.87 -1.78
C ILE A 121 -8.58 13.06 -1.66
N TYR A 122 -7.79 12.66 -2.66
CA TYR A 122 -6.31 12.67 -2.60
C TYR A 122 -5.72 14.01 -2.13
N SER A 123 -6.37 15.13 -2.50
CA SER A 123 -6.00 16.48 -2.04
C SER A 123 -6.14 16.69 -0.53
N ASP A 124 -7.06 15.96 0.11
CA ASP A 124 -7.41 16.10 1.52
C ASP A 124 -6.55 15.20 2.42
N TYR A 125 -5.83 14.23 1.85
CA TYR A 125 -4.95 13.36 2.63
C TYR A 125 -3.82 14.15 3.27
N THR A 126 -3.67 13.96 4.58
CA THR A 126 -2.60 14.58 5.36
C THR A 126 -1.35 13.70 5.30
N PHE A 127 -0.41 14.07 4.43
CA PHE A 127 0.90 13.43 4.33
C PHE A 127 1.84 13.74 5.51
N ASN A 128 1.38 14.52 6.50
CA ASN A 128 2.09 14.80 7.76
C ASN A 128 1.43 14.08 8.95
N THR A 129 0.82 12.92 8.72
CA THR A 129 0.17 12.14 9.76
C THR A 129 1.13 11.22 10.51
N THR A 130 0.76 10.85 11.73
CA THR A 130 1.44 9.84 12.55
C THR A 130 0.69 8.51 12.57
N ALA A 131 -0.46 8.41 11.88
CA ALA A 131 -1.28 7.21 11.86
C ALA A 131 -0.54 6.05 11.18
N ARG A 132 -0.30 4.96 11.91
CA ARG A 132 0.33 3.75 11.39
C ARG A 132 -0.56 3.15 10.29
N GLY A 133 0.05 2.71 9.19
CA GLY A 133 -0.62 2.15 8.01
C GLY A 133 -1.25 3.19 7.08
N HIS A 134 -1.05 4.50 7.31
CA HIS A 134 -1.67 5.52 6.46
C HIS A 134 -1.22 5.49 5.00
N LEU A 135 0.04 5.09 4.77
CA LEU A 135 0.67 5.06 3.45
C LEU A 135 1.31 3.70 3.18
N PRO A 136 1.55 3.35 1.91
CA PRO A 136 1.05 4.07 0.71
C PRO A 136 -0.48 3.97 0.56
N LEU A 137 -1.07 4.93 -0.13
CA LEU A 137 -2.42 4.83 -0.67
C LEU A 137 -2.36 3.92 -1.88
N VAL A 138 -3.30 2.98 -1.97
CA VAL A 138 -3.41 2.11 -3.14
C VAL A 138 -3.78 2.97 -4.37
N PRO A 139 -3.21 2.70 -5.56
CA PRO A 139 -3.64 3.30 -6.82
C PRO A 139 -5.17 3.41 -6.92
N PRO A 140 -5.72 4.54 -7.38
CA PRO A 140 -7.16 4.69 -7.50
C PRO A 140 -7.73 3.71 -8.53
N LEU A 141 -8.39 2.63 -8.12
CA LEU A 141 -9.09 1.72 -9.05
C LEU A 141 -10.29 2.44 -9.71
N PRO A 142 -10.63 2.13 -10.97
CA PRO A 142 -11.73 2.77 -11.66
C PRO A 142 -13.04 2.08 -11.22
N VAL A 143 -13.79 2.65 -10.28
CA VAL A 143 -15.23 2.99 -10.42
C VAL A 143 -15.92 3.28 -9.07
N PRO A 144 -16.89 4.21 -9.04
CA PRO A 144 -17.81 4.41 -7.93
C PRO A 144 -18.99 3.44 -8.07
N SER A 145 -18.85 2.19 -7.62
CA SER A 145 -19.98 1.27 -7.48
C SER A 145 -20.23 0.94 -6.01
N PRO A 146 -21.46 1.06 -5.48
CA PRO A 146 -21.78 0.62 -4.12
C PRO A 146 -21.55 -0.88 -3.89
N ALA A 147 -21.38 -1.67 -4.95
CA ALA A 147 -21.06 -3.10 -4.90
C ALA A 147 -19.56 -3.42 -4.98
N VAL A 148 -18.71 -2.45 -5.35
CA VAL A 148 -17.26 -2.64 -5.56
C VAL A 148 -16.45 -1.57 -4.81
N GLY A 149 -17.14 -0.69 -4.10
CA GLY A 149 -16.56 0.32 -3.25
C GLY A 149 -15.99 -0.29 -1.97
N TRP A 150 -14.66 -0.30 -1.90
CA TRP A 150 -13.91 -0.19 -0.66
C TRP A 150 -13.83 -1.41 0.23
N GLY A 151 -13.55 -2.56 -0.39
CA GLY A 151 -12.66 -3.54 0.27
C GLY A 151 -12.60 -4.92 -0.37
N VAL A 152 -12.78 -5.02 -1.68
CA VAL A 152 -12.64 -6.29 -2.38
C VAL A 152 -11.19 -6.74 -2.58
N GLU A 153 -10.17 -5.90 -2.33
CA GLU A 153 -8.82 -6.21 -2.83
C GLU A 153 -7.62 -6.12 -1.88
N TRP A 154 -7.81 -5.77 -0.59
CA TRP A 154 -6.77 -6.06 0.43
C TRP A 154 -6.51 -7.55 0.58
N SER A 155 -7.52 -8.31 0.19
CA SER A 155 -7.68 -9.72 0.37
C SER A 155 -7.03 -10.54 -0.76
N VAL A 156 -6.76 -9.90 -1.91
CA VAL A 156 -6.17 -10.51 -3.11
C VAL A 156 -4.81 -9.95 -3.51
N LEU A 157 -4.27 -8.93 -2.81
CA LEU A 157 -2.83 -8.67 -2.89
C LEU A 157 -2.11 -10.00 -2.65
N PRO A 158 -1.11 -10.37 -3.47
CA PRO A 158 -0.47 -11.67 -3.46
C PRO A 158 0.44 -11.84 -2.23
N TRP A 159 -0.10 -11.63 -1.04
CA TRP A 159 0.41 -12.19 0.20
C TRP A 159 0.15 -13.69 0.28
N ARG A 160 0.06 -14.40 -0.86
CA ARG A 160 0.21 -15.85 -0.84
C ARG A 160 1.53 -16.11 -0.14
N ALA A 161 1.45 -16.61 1.08
CA ALA A 161 2.57 -17.30 1.67
C ALA A 161 2.97 -18.36 0.64
N PRO A 162 4.26 -18.52 0.31
CA PRO A 162 4.67 -19.71 -0.40
C PRO A 162 4.31 -20.92 0.49
N GLY A 163 3.28 -21.69 0.12
CA GLY A 163 2.96 -22.97 0.74
C GLY A 163 1.64 -23.11 1.51
N GLU A 164 0.60 -22.29 1.26
CA GLU A 164 -0.78 -22.61 1.65
C GLU A 164 -1.66 -22.92 0.44
#